data_AF-A0A1H0SBD3-F1
#
_entry.id   AF-A0A1H0SBD3-F1
#
_cell.length_a   1.000
_cell.length_b   1.000
_cell.length_c   1.000
_cell.angle_alpha   90.00
_cell.angle_beta   90.00
_cell.angle_gamma   90.00
#
_symmetry.space_group_name_H-M   'P 1'
#
loop_
_entity.id
_entity.type
_entity.pdbx_description
1 polymer ?
#
loop_
_entity_poly.entity_id
_entity_poly.type
_entity_poly.pdbx_seq_one_letter_code
_entity_poly.pdbx_strand_id
1 'polypeptide(L)'
;MKTLTISRWTLPAAGVALVASAAIAISMGPAQAADTMTVHVKQASVADHAGDCPDGVTGAHFVINQIASGPASIDVELADGSSQTVPKSKQSGPVAHYDVWFTGTLVKDATAVVPNTWRGQFVLSNYYCGPSTSTTSSSSSSSSSSSSSSTQPTS
;
A
#
# COMPACT_ATOMS: atom_id res chain seq x y z
N MET A 1 -41.18 39.83 -3.49
CA MET A 1 -39.89 40.32 -2.94
C MET A 1 -40.11 40.67 -1.46
N LYS A 2 -39.10 40.38 -0.63
CA LYS A 2 -38.98 40.59 0.84
C LYS A 2 -39.52 39.49 1.76
N THR A 3 -38.60 38.55 2.03
CA THR A 3 -38.40 37.78 3.26
C THR A 3 -38.37 38.68 4.50
N LEU A 4 -38.93 38.22 5.62
CA LEU A 4 -38.60 38.70 6.96
C LEU A 4 -38.60 37.53 7.95
N THR A 5 -37.43 37.31 8.55
CA THR A 5 -37.06 36.27 9.52
C THR A 5 -37.13 36.84 10.93
N ILE A 6 -37.79 36.17 11.90
CA ILE A 6 -37.59 36.38 13.36
C ILE A 6 -37.91 35.04 14.07
N SER A 7 -36.92 34.26 14.50
CA SER A 7 -36.17 34.24 15.77
C SER A 7 -36.87 33.56 16.95
N ARG A 8 -36.14 32.62 17.56
CA ARG A 8 -36.53 31.57 18.54
C ARG A 8 -36.62 32.10 19.97
N TRP A 9 -37.58 31.65 20.77
CA TRP A 9 -37.47 31.64 22.25
C TRP A 9 -38.12 30.40 22.90
N THR A 10 -37.28 29.69 23.65
CA THR A 10 -37.45 28.87 24.89
C THR A 10 -38.78 28.19 25.24
N LEU A 11 -38.68 26.88 25.51
CA LEU A 11 -39.62 26.10 26.32
C LEU A 11 -38.90 25.54 27.58
N PRO A 12 -39.64 25.35 28.70
CA PRO A 12 -39.10 25.18 30.04
C PRO A 12 -38.74 23.73 30.42
N ALA A 13 -37.99 23.64 31.51
CA ALA A 13 -37.51 22.43 32.16
C ALA A 13 -38.60 21.43 32.61
N ALA A 14 -38.35 20.16 32.35
CA ALA A 14 -38.84 18.98 33.06
C ALA A 14 -37.80 17.87 32.77
N GLY A 15 -37.38 16.98 33.65
CA GLY A 15 -37.75 16.56 34.98
C GLY A 15 -36.80 15.40 35.29
N VAL A 16 -36.50 15.19 36.57
CA VAL A 16 -35.47 14.29 37.09
C VAL A 16 -35.75 12.81 36.77
N ALA A 17 -34.72 12.09 36.32
CA ALA A 17 -34.57 10.65 36.55
C ALA A 17 -33.07 10.31 36.68
N LEU A 18 -32.52 10.48 37.89
CA LEU A 18 -31.20 9.97 38.25
C LEU A 18 -31.29 8.45 38.40
N VAL A 19 -31.12 7.72 37.30
CA VAL A 19 -30.76 6.31 37.36
C VAL A 19 -29.25 6.26 37.57
N ALA A 20 -28.84 6.00 38.82
CA ALA A 20 -27.45 5.75 39.19
C ALA A 20 -26.97 4.44 38.55
N SER A 21 -26.59 4.52 37.28
CA SER A 21 -25.82 3.48 36.61
C SER A 21 -24.37 3.73 36.96
N ALA A 22 -23.78 2.89 37.80
CA ALA A 22 -22.34 2.90 38.03
C ALA A 22 -21.66 2.63 36.68
N ALA A 23 -21.25 3.69 35.99
CA ALA A 23 -20.36 3.59 34.85
C ALA A 23 -19.04 3.05 35.40
N ILE A 24 -18.79 1.76 35.19
CA ILE A 24 -17.42 1.23 35.25
C ILE A 24 -16.70 1.92 34.10
N ALA A 25 -16.11 3.08 34.39
CA ALA A 25 -15.12 3.69 33.55
C ALA A 25 -13.93 2.73 33.56
N ILE A 26 -13.95 1.76 32.65
CA ILE A 26 -12.76 0.98 32.33
C ILE A 26 -11.81 2.04 31.80
N SER A 27 -10.87 2.45 32.64
CA SER A 27 -9.80 3.37 32.30
C SER A 27 -9.00 2.70 31.18
N MET A 28 -9.40 2.97 29.94
CA MET A 28 -8.59 2.71 28.77
C MET A 28 -7.45 3.72 28.85
N GLY A 29 -6.41 3.38 29.62
CA GLY A 29 -5.16 4.10 29.59
C GLY A 29 -4.72 4.27 28.14
N PRO A 30 -4.04 5.37 27.79
CA PRO A 30 -3.57 5.59 26.44
C PRO A 30 -2.76 4.36 26.02
N ALA A 31 -3.18 3.69 24.95
CA ALA A 31 -2.41 2.64 24.33
C ALA A 31 -1.03 3.23 24.05
N GLN A 32 0.00 2.76 24.75
CA GLN A 32 1.34 3.23 24.50
C GLN A 32 1.66 2.89 23.05
N ALA A 33 1.88 3.91 22.22
CA ALA A 33 2.33 3.71 20.86
C ALA A 33 3.63 2.90 20.95
N ALA A 34 3.58 1.65 20.47
CA ALA A 34 4.79 0.86 20.37
C ALA A 34 5.75 1.61 19.45
N ASP A 35 6.99 1.75 19.86
CA ASP A 35 7.99 2.42 19.04
C ASP A 35 8.30 1.55 17.82
N THR A 36 8.19 2.12 16.63
CA THR A 36 8.29 1.41 15.35
C THR A 36 9.33 2.04 14.44
N MET A 37 9.88 1.23 13.54
CA MET A 37 10.77 1.66 12.48
C MET A 37 10.30 1.14 11.12
N THR A 38 10.62 1.87 10.05
CA THR A 38 10.46 1.38 8.68
C THR A 38 11.68 0.55 8.30
N VAL A 39 11.43 -0.63 7.76
CA VAL A 39 12.47 -1.52 7.22
C VAL A 39 12.20 -1.81 5.77
N HIS A 40 13.28 -2.00 5.02
CA HIS A 40 13.24 -2.34 3.60
C HIS A 40 13.50 -3.84 3.43
N VAL A 41 12.97 -4.41 2.36
CA VAL A 41 13.29 -5.77 1.95
C VAL A 41 14.79 -5.86 1.69
N LYS A 42 15.39 -6.98 2.07
CA LYS A 42 16.80 -7.25 1.82
C LYS A 42 17.01 -7.32 0.30
N GLN A 43 17.65 -6.30 -0.25
CA GLN A 43 17.88 -6.16 -1.69
C GLN A 43 18.62 -7.37 -2.30
N ALA A 44 19.50 -8.02 -1.54
CA ALA A 44 20.12 -9.28 -1.98
C ALA A 44 19.07 -10.36 -2.32
N SER A 45 18.02 -10.52 -1.51
CA SER A 45 16.96 -11.50 -1.80
C SER A 45 16.15 -11.16 -3.06
N VAL A 46 16.02 -9.87 -3.40
CA VAL A 46 15.38 -9.47 -4.66
C VAL A 46 16.27 -9.85 -5.86
N ALA A 47 17.57 -9.59 -5.75
CA ALA A 47 18.55 -9.91 -6.78
C ALA A 47 18.71 -11.42 -6.98
N ASP A 48 18.75 -12.20 -5.90
CA ASP A 48 18.90 -13.66 -5.92
C ASP A 48 17.76 -14.34 -6.71
N HIS A 49 16.58 -13.72 -6.76
CA HIS A 49 15.38 -14.26 -7.40
C HIS A 49 15.02 -13.62 -8.75
N ALA A 50 15.78 -12.62 -9.23
CA ALA A 50 15.43 -11.85 -10.44
C ALA A 50 15.36 -12.69 -11.73
N GLY A 51 16.02 -13.85 -11.75
CA GLY A 51 16.06 -14.79 -12.89
C GLY A 51 15.21 -16.05 -12.73
N ASP A 52 14.46 -16.20 -11.63
CA ASP A 52 13.77 -17.46 -11.32
C ASP A 52 12.61 -17.77 -12.29
N CYS A 53 12.05 -16.73 -12.92
CA CYS A 53 10.88 -16.83 -13.77
C CYS A 53 11.17 -16.35 -15.19
N PRO A 54 11.84 -17.16 -16.04
CA PRO A 54 12.16 -16.79 -17.41
C PRO A 54 10.91 -16.59 -18.29
N ASP A 55 9.83 -17.31 -18.00
CA ASP A 55 8.57 -17.23 -18.76
C ASP A 55 7.65 -16.11 -18.30
N GLY A 56 7.97 -15.43 -17.20
CA GLY A 56 7.17 -14.34 -16.63
C GLY A 56 6.88 -14.49 -15.14
N VAL A 57 6.74 -13.35 -14.48
CA VAL A 57 6.32 -13.26 -13.08
C VAL A 57 4.84 -12.90 -13.00
N THR A 58 4.12 -13.59 -12.13
CA THR A 58 2.69 -13.40 -11.81
C THR A 58 2.44 -12.97 -10.36
N GLY A 59 3.50 -12.93 -9.54
CA GLY A 59 3.43 -12.45 -8.17
C GLY A 59 4.71 -12.74 -7.39
N ALA A 60 4.72 -12.39 -6.12
CA ALA A 60 5.85 -12.62 -5.22
C ALA A 60 5.37 -13.00 -3.81
N HIS A 61 6.21 -13.78 -3.13
CA HIS A 61 6.06 -14.11 -1.71
C HIS A 61 7.11 -13.39 -0.89
N PHE A 62 6.68 -12.69 0.16
CA PHE A 62 7.56 -12.03 1.11
C PHE A 62 7.41 -12.62 2.51
N VAL A 63 8.52 -12.54 3.25
CA VAL A 63 8.60 -13.04 4.61
C VAL A 63 9.26 -12.01 5.52
N ILE A 64 8.64 -11.77 6.67
CA ILE A 64 9.25 -11.06 7.82
C ILE A 64 9.38 -12.07 8.96
N ASN A 65 10.61 -12.46 9.29
CA ASN A 65 10.88 -13.46 10.33
C ASN A 65 11.17 -12.84 11.70
N GLN A 66 11.27 -13.67 12.74
CA GLN A 66 11.56 -13.26 14.12
C GLN A 66 10.64 -12.14 14.65
N ILE A 67 9.37 -12.16 14.26
CA ILE A 67 8.39 -11.15 14.65
C ILE A 67 7.20 -11.80 15.37
N ALA A 68 6.88 -11.28 16.57
CA ALA A 68 5.78 -11.81 17.39
C ALA A 68 4.42 -11.55 16.74
N SER A 69 4.21 -10.32 16.26
CA SER A 69 3.04 -9.95 15.46
C SER A 69 3.53 -9.18 14.24
N GLY A 70 3.50 -9.81 13.08
CA GLY A 70 3.85 -9.15 11.83
C GLY A 70 2.91 -7.97 11.52
N PRO A 71 3.39 -6.96 10.76
CA PRO A 71 2.57 -5.89 10.21
C PRO A 71 1.24 -6.40 9.62
N ALA A 72 0.20 -5.55 9.65
CA ALA A 72 -1.07 -5.88 8.99
C ALA A 72 -0.92 -5.88 7.46
N SER A 73 -0.01 -5.04 6.95
CA SER A 73 0.33 -4.92 5.54
C SER A 73 1.78 -4.46 5.36
N ILE A 74 2.30 -4.67 4.15
CA ILE A 74 3.55 -4.09 3.65
C ILE A 74 3.24 -3.23 2.41
N ASP A 75 4.17 -2.37 2.01
CA ASP A 75 4.09 -1.65 0.74
C ASP A 75 5.15 -2.19 -0.21
N VAL A 76 4.78 -2.57 -1.42
CA VAL A 76 5.67 -3.16 -2.42
C VAL A 76 5.77 -2.21 -3.61
N GLU A 77 6.98 -1.76 -3.93
CA GLU A 77 7.28 -0.98 -5.11
C GLU A 77 7.82 -1.89 -6.23
N LEU A 78 7.20 -1.79 -7.39
CA LEU A 78 7.55 -2.56 -8.59
C LEU A 78 8.52 -1.76 -9.47
N ALA A 79 9.25 -2.46 -10.33
CA ALA A 79 10.24 -1.87 -11.23
C ALA A 79 9.63 -0.92 -12.28
N ASP A 80 8.33 -1.00 -12.52
CA ASP A 80 7.58 -0.09 -13.40
C ASP A 80 7.17 1.23 -12.71
N GLY A 81 7.49 1.37 -11.41
CA GLY A 81 7.15 2.53 -10.58
C GLY A 81 5.78 2.45 -9.91
N SER A 82 5.02 1.37 -10.10
CA SER A 82 3.77 1.12 -9.39
C SER A 82 4.04 0.65 -7.97
N SER A 83 3.15 0.99 -7.03
CA SER A 83 3.19 0.48 -5.66
C SER A 83 1.89 -0.23 -5.28
N GLN A 84 2.00 -1.26 -4.44
CA GLN A 84 0.88 -2.04 -3.94
C GLN A 84 0.98 -2.20 -2.42
N THR A 85 -0.10 -1.86 -1.71
CA THR A 85 -0.24 -2.23 -0.30
C THR A 85 -0.74 -3.68 -0.20
N VAL A 86 0.06 -4.54 0.40
CA VAL A 86 -0.15 -5.99 0.44
C VAL A 86 -0.54 -6.40 1.85
N PRO A 87 -1.74 -6.95 2.07
CA PRO A 87 -2.15 -7.43 3.38
C PRO A 87 -1.37 -8.69 3.78
N LYS A 88 -1.19 -8.90 5.08
CA LYS A 88 -0.61 -10.13 5.62
C LYS A 88 -1.51 -11.32 5.30
N SER A 89 -0.99 -12.27 4.54
CA SER A 89 -1.69 -13.51 4.18
C SER A 89 -1.84 -14.45 5.37
N LYS A 90 -0.74 -14.63 6.14
CA LYS A 90 -0.73 -15.52 7.32
C LYS A 90 0.43 -15.20 8.27
N GLN A 91 0.32 -15.71 9.49
CA GLN A 91 1.40 -15.78 10.48
C GLN A 91 1.66 -17.26 10.81
N SER A 92 2.91 -17.71 10.70
CA SER A 92 3.35 -19.05 11.07
C SER A 92 4.46 -18.95 12.11
N GLY A 93 4.13 -19.15 13.38
CA GLY A 93 5.06 -18.93 14.49
C GLY A 93 5.63 -17.50 14.44
N PRO A 94 6.97 -17.32 14.46
CA PRO A 94 7.60 -16.00 14.40
C PRO A 94 7.73 -15.43 12.98
N VAL A 95 6.96 -15.93 12.01
CA VAL A 95 7.10 -15.59 10.58
C VAL A 95 5.79 -15.04 10.02
N ALA A 96 5.83 -13.82 9.49
CA ALA A 96 4.71 -13.20 8.78
C ALA A 96 4.92 -13.34 7.26
N HIS A 97 3.85 -13.69 6.57
CA HIS A 97 3.85 -14.01 5.14
C HIS A 97 2.94 -13.05 4.38
N TYR A 98 3.38 -12.62 3.21
CA TYR A 98 2.65 -11.69 2.34
C TYR A 98 2.74 -12.19 0.90
N ASP A 99 1.58 -12.34 0.27
CA ASP A 99 1.46 -12.76 -1.12
C ASP A 99 0.92 -11.60 -1.93
N VAL A 100 1.62 -11.25 -3.01
CA VAL A 100 1.21 -10.18 -3.92
C VAL A 100 1.14 -10.70 -5.35
N TRP A 101 0.18 -10.20 -6.11
CA TRP A 101 -0.07 -10.60 -7.48
C TRP A 101 0.09 -9.39 -8.42
N PHE A 102 0.95 -9.55 -9.42
CA PHE A 102 1.26 -8.56 -10.45
C PHE A 102 1.84 -9.28 -11.66
N THR A 103 1.81 -8.67 -12.85
CA THR A 103 2.28 -9.32 -14.08
C THR A 103 3.24 -8.44 -14.86
N GLY A 104 4.28 -9.03 -15.43
CA GLY A 104 5.14 -8.35 -16.41
C GLY A 104 6.15 -7.36 -15.84
N THR A 105 6.38 -7.38 -14.52
CA THR A 105 7.35 -6.52 -13.83
C THR A 105 7.98 -7.28 -12.66
N LEU A 106 9.05 -6.75 -12.07
CA LEU A 106 9.74 -7.30 -10.91
C LEU A 106 9.57 -6.40 -9.70
N VAL A 107 9.85 -6.94 -8.52
CA VAL A 107 9.93 -6.13 -7.29
C VAL A 107 11.20 -5.28 -7.35
N LYS A 108 11.06 -3.99 -7.03
CA LYS A 108 12.18 -3.06 -6.88
C LYS A 108 12.52 -2.87 -5.39
N ASP A 109 11.49 -2.63 -4.58
CA ASP A 109 11.64 -2.50 -3.13
C ASP A 109 10.35 -2.93 -2.43
N ALA A 110 10.44 -3.17 -1.13
CA ALA A 110 9.26 -3.30 -0.29
C ALA A 110 9.57 -2.77 1.10
N THR A 111 8.59 -2.14 1.73
CA THR A 111 8.73 -1.54 3.06
C THR A 111 7.70 -2.09 4.04
N ALA A 112 8.10 -2.15 5.31
CA ALA A 112 7.25 -2.60 6.40
C ALA A 112 7.51 -1.78 7.66
N VAL A 113 6.47 -1.55 8.46
CA VAL A 113 6.59 -0.91 9.77
C VAL A 113 6.64 -1.99 10.85
N VAL A 114 7.79 -2.12 11.50
CA VAL A 114 8.07 -3.17 12.49
C VAL A 114 8.43 -2.54 13.84
N PRO A 115 8.32 -3.27 14.97
CA PRO A 115 8.80 -2.77 16.26
C PRO A 115 10.28 -2.40 16.19
N ASN A 116 10.69 -1.31 16.86
CA ASN A 116 12.09 -0.87 16.86
C ASN A 116 13.07 -1.93 17.42
N THR A 117 12.57 -2.82 18.27
CA THR A 117 13.32 -3.93 18.89
C THR A 117 13.50 -5.12 17.95
N TRP A 118 12.83 -5.14 16.80
CA TRP A 118 12.89 -6.25 15.87
C TRP A 118 14.30 -6.39 15.25
N ARG A 119 14.82 -7.63 15.23
CA ARG A 119 16.17 -7.97 14.75
C ARG A 119 16.17 -9.04 13.64
N GLY A 120 15.00 -9.34 13.09
CA GLY A 120 14.84 -10.34 12.03
C GLY A 120 15.26 -9.82 10.66
N GLN A 121 14.78 -10.53 9.64
CA GLN A 121 14.97 -10.18 8.23
C GLN A 121 13.62 -10.05 7.53
N PHE A 122 13.57 -9.09 6.61
CA PHE A 122 12.49 -8.90 5.65
C PHE A 122 13.06 -9.29 4.29
N VAL A 123 12.54 -10.35 3.69
CA VAL A 123 13.10 -10.95 2.46
C VAL A 123 12.00 -11.24 1.45
N LEU A 124 12.35 -11.15 0.18
CA LEU A 124 11.62 -11.82 -0.89
C LEU A 124 11.99 -13.31 -0.82
N SER A 125 11.01 -14.19 -0.70
CA SER A 125 11.22 -15.63 -0.52
C SER A 125 11.18 -16.39 -1.83
N ASN A 126 10.32 -16.00 -2.76
CA ASN A 126 10.23 -16.55 -4.11
C ASN A 126 9.31 -15.68 -4.98
N TYR A 127 9.48 -15.75 -6.30
CA TYR A 127 8.46 -15.31 -7.24
C TYR A 127 7.46 -16.42 -7.55
N TYR A 128 6.26 -16.04 -7.99
CA TYR A 128 5.29 -16.92 -8.60
C TYR A 128 5.43 -16.83 -10.12
N CYS A 129 5.94 -17.87 -10.75
CA CYS A 129 6.13 -17.89 -12.19
C CYS A 129 4.82 -18.25 -12.91
N GLY A 130 4.57 -17.59 -14.03
CA GLY A 130 3.44 -17.87 -14.90
C GLY A 130 3.66 -17.23 -16.28
N PRO A 131 2.80 -17.54 -17.25
CA PRO A 131 2.98 -17.06 -18.62
C PRO A 131 3.01 -15.53 -18.63
N SER A 132 4.03 -14.95 -19.26
CA SER A 132 4.11 -13.51 -19.52
C SER A 132 2.91 -13.10 -20.36
N THR A 133 1.91 -12.48 -19.72
CA THR A 133 0.93 -11.70 -20.44
C THR A 133 1.63 -10.42 -20.89
N SER A 134 2.22 -10.45 -22.10
CA SER A 134 2.77 -9.28 -22.75
C SER A 134 1.67 -8.26 -22.99
N THR A 135 1.41 -7.37 -22.03
CA THR A 135 0.62 -6.17 -22.26
C THR A 135 1.40 -5.28 -23.23
N THR A 136 1.07 -5.41 -24.51
CA THR A 136 1.58 -4.52 -25.54
C THR A 136 0.88 -3.18 -25.34
N SER A 137 1.46 -2.28 -24.54
CA SER A 137 1.00 -0.90 -24.45
C SER A 137 1.20 -0.24 -25.82
N SER A 138 0.15 -0.23 -26.64
CA SER A 138 0.10 0.55 -27.88
C SER A 138 0.07 2.03 -27.52
N SER A 139 1.25 2.62 -27.34
CA SER A 139 1.42 4.08 -27.31
C SER A 139 1.16 4.61 -28.73
N SER A 140 -0.08 4.95 -29.02
CA SER A 140 -0.48 5.70 -30.22
C SER A 140 0.05 7.12 -30.12
N SER A 141 1.34 7.32 -30.38
CA SER A 141 1.94 8.64 -30.53
C SER A 141 1.44 9.25 -31.84
N SER A 142 0.38 10.06 -31.76
CA SER A 142 -0.11 10.87 -32.88
C SER A 142 0.91 11.98 -33.21
N SER A 143 1.92 11.65 -34.02
CA SER A 143 2.85 12.62 -34.59
C SER A 143 2.10 13.56 -35.54
N SER A 144 1.82 14.78 -35.08
CA SER A 144 1.27 15.85 -35.90
C SER A 144 2.39 16.50 -36.69
N SER A 145 2.75 15.89 -37.82
CA SER A 145 3.71 16.45 -38.79
C SER A 145 3.05 17.62 -39.53
N SER A 146 3.38 18.86 -39.14
CA SER A 146 3.02 20.06 -39.91
C SER A 146 4.05 20.25 -41.02
N SER A 147 3.71 19.79 -42.21
CA SER A 147 4.44 20.09 -43.45
C SER A 147 4.06 21.47 -43.94
N SER A 148 5.02 22.40 -43.98
CA SER A 148 4.91 23.64 -44.77
C SER A 148 5.95 23.57 -45.89
N SER A 149 5.49 23.23 -47.09
CA SER A 149 6.27 23.26 -48.33
C SER A 149 6.04 24.55 -49.12
N SER A 150 7.16 25.16 -49.49
CA SER A 150 7.52 25.85 -50.75
C SER A 150 6.47 26.52 -51.64
N THR A 151 6.71 27.79 -52.00
CA THR A 151 6.97 28.32 -53.38
C THR A 151 7.23 29.84 -53.24
N GLN A 152 8.07 30.57 -54.01
CA GLN A 152 8.29 30.59 -55.46
C GLN A 152 9.50 31.50 -55.81
N PRO A 153 10.16 31.33 -56.99
CA PRO A 153 11.16 32.26 -57.54
C PRO A 153 10.56 33.25 -58.56
N THR A 154 11.14 34.46 -58.67
CA THR A 154 11.12 35.43 -59.80
C THR A 154 11.78 36.73 -59.27
N SER A 155 12.60 37.52 -59.96
CA SER A 155 13.10 37.58 -61.34
C SER A 155 14.40 38.40 -61.34
#